data_AF-A0A8B0SJ52-F1
#
_entry.id   AF-A0A8B0SJ52-F1
#
_cell.length_a   1.000
_cell.length_b   1.000
_cell.length_c   1.000
_cell.angle_alpha   90.00
_cell.angle_beta   90.00
_cell.angle_gamma   90.00
#
_symmetry.space_group_name_H-M   'P 1'
#
loop_
_entity.id
_entity.type
_entity.pdbx_description
1 polymer ?
#
loop_
_entity_poly.entity_id
_entity_poly.type
_entity_poly.pdbx_seq_one_letter_code
_entity_poly.pdbx_strand_id
1 'polypeptide(L)'
;MSAMDEIISLLHKQNIKGCQGQVKFTLAGIDFPVLSKDIMGSVLQEWFENWMNQNKISFSKPTNTQEPPDFYLADGGHLEVKAFNFSANPGFDLANFDAYTRSLLLHPERLDADHLVFGYALEGDSVRIVDFWVKKIWEMAGVSAVNILNLQVKQGVPVNIRPKDWRTRSGSIK
;
A
#
# COMPACT_ATOMS: atom_id res chain seq x y z
N MET A 1 -11.91 -10.54 17.41
CA MET A 1 -11.71 -9.32 16.59
C MET A 1 -10.29 -9.43 16.08
N SER A 2 -10.08 -9.43 14.77
CA SER A 2 -8.72 -9.52 14.22
C SER A 2 -7.94 -8.23 14.51
N ALA A 3 -6.61 -8.30 14.48
CA ALA A 3 -5.76 -7.11 14.58
C ALA A 3 -6.06 -6.11 13.46
N MET A 4 -6.43 -6.60 12.27
CA MET A 4 -6.84 -5.75 11.17
C MET A 4 -8.18 -5.03 11.42
N ASP A 5 -9.16 -5.70 12.04
CA ASP A 5 -10.42 -5.06 12.44
C ASP A 5 -10.19 -3.92 13.45
N GLU A 6 -9.26 -4.13 14.40
CA GLU A 6 -8.85 -3.11 15.37
C GLU A 6 -8.20 -1.91 14.67
N ILE A 7 -7.26 -2.15 13.75
CA ILE A 7 -6.61 -1.12 12.93
C ILE A 7 -7.68 -0.30 12.18
N ILE A 8 -8.59 -0.95 11.46
CA ILE A 8 -9.64 -0.29 10.68
C ILE A 8 -10.54 0.55 11.59
N SER A 9 -10.97 -0.02 12.72
CA SER A 9 -11.80 0.67 13.71
C SER A 9 -11.14 1.94 14.23
N LEU A 10 -9.84 1.88 14.55
CA LEU A 10 -9.08 3.03 15.04
C LEU A 10 -8.86 4.09 13.95
N LEU A 11 -8.51 3.70 12.72
CA LEU A 11 -8.37 4.64 11.60
C LEU A 11 -9.68 5.40 11.33
N HIS A 12 -10.83 4.72 11.42
CA HIS A 12 -12.13 5.36 11.32
C HIS A 12 -12.45 6.26 12.51
N LYS A 13 -12.21 5.79 13.74
CA LYS A 13 -12.45 6.54 14.97
C LYS A 13 -11.64 7.83 15.02
N GLN A 14 -10.41 7.81 14.52
CA GLN A 14 -9.52 8.97 14.44
C GLN A 14 -9.78 9.85 13.22
N ASN A 15 -10.71 9.46 12.35
CA ASN A 15 -11.10 10.17 11.14
C ASN A 15 -9.88 10.52 10.26
N ILE A 16 -9.00 9.52 10.02
CA ILE A 16 -7.77 9.72 9.23
C ILE A 16 -8.07 10.24 7.82
N LYS A 17 -9.25 9.94 7.26
CA LYS A 17 -9.69 10.51 5.99
C LYS A 17 -9.88 12.03 6.13
N GLY A 18 -9.15 12.79 5.32
CA GLY A 18 -9.12 14.24 5.37
C GLY A 18 -8.01 14.83 6.27
N CYS A 19 -7.35 14.02 7.10
CA CYS A 19 -6.20 14.48 7.88
C CYS A 19 -5.07 14.92 6.94
N GLN A 20 -4.40 16.00 7.35
CA GLN A 20 -3.25 16.57 6.66
C GLN A 20 -1.98 16.36 7.49
N GLY A 21 -0.87 16.14 6.81
CA GLY A 21 0.48 16.11 7.35
C GLY A 21 1.44 16.89 6.45
N GLN A 22 2.70 16.99 6.85
CA GLN A 22 3.75 17.65 6.07
C GLN A 22 5.02 16.80 6.14
N VAL A 23 5.72 16.70 5.02
CA VAL A 23 7.06 16.13 4.95
C VAL A 23 8.02 17.28 4.74
N LYS A 24 8.94 17.50 5.69
CA LYS A 24 9.92 18.58 5.62
C LYS A 24 11.33 18.01 5.70
N PHE A 25 12.22 18.57 4.89
CA PHE A 25 13.63 18.30 4.98
C PHE A 25 14.34 19.55 5.49
N THR A 26 15.21 19.38 6.48
CA THR A 26 16.02 20.45 7.05
C THR A 26 17.47 20.03 7.07
N LEU A 27 18.34 20.79 6.42
CA LEU A 27 19.79 20.56 6.44
C LEU A 27 20.54 21.89 6.30
N ALA A 28 21.57 22.10 7.12
CA ALA A 28 22.44 23.27 7.08
C ALA A 28 21.70 24.63 7.07
N GLY A 29 20.59 24.72 7.81
CA GLY A 29 19.78 25.94 7.91
C GLY A 29 18.82 26.17 6.74
N ILE A 30 18.71 25.23 5.80
CA ILE A 30 17.74 25.27 4.70
C ILE A 30 16.61 24.30 5.02
N ASP A 31 15.37 24.78 5.00
CA ASP A 31 14.16 23.97 5.13
C ASP A 31 13.27 24.10 3.89
N PHE A 32 12.70 22.97 3.45
CA PHE A 32 11.71 22.95 2.38
C PHE A 32 10.76 21.75 2.50
N PRO A 33 9.53 21.85 1.97
CA PRO A 33 8.60 20.74 1.91
C PRO A 33 9.05 19.73 0.84
N VAL A 34 8.99 18.43 1.16
CA VAL A 34 9.31 17.37 0.23
C VAL A 34 8.02 16.85 -0.40
N LEU A 35 7.79 17.22 -1.67
CA LEU A 35 6.55 16.91 -2.41
C LEU A 35 6.75 15.83 -3.49
N SER A 36 7.89 15.14 -3.48
CA SER A 36 8.21 14.09 -4.46
C SER A 36 7.31 12.88 -4.26
N LYS A 37 6.51 12.55 -5.28
CA LYS A 37 5.55 11.42 -5.25
C LYS A 37 6.22 10.07 -4.97
N ASP A 38 7.48 9.91 -5.41
CA ASP A 38 8.24 8.67 -5.31
C ASP A 38 8.57 8.29 -3.85
N ILE A 39 8.66 9.27 -2.95
CA ILE A 39 8.97 9.00 -1.52
C ILE A 39 7.70 8.84 -0.66
N MET A 40 6.56 9.34 -1.13
CA MET A 40 5.33 9.39 -0.31
C MET A 40 4.84 8.00 0.10
N GLY A 41 5.07 6.98 -0.73
CA GLY A 41 4.76 5.60 -0.39
C GLY A 41 5.48 5.14 0.87
N SER A 42 6.81 5.26 0.87
CA SER A 42 7.65 4.89 2.02
C SER A 42 7.34 5.73 3.25
N VAL A 43 7.16 7.05 3.09
CA VAL A 43 6.82 7.93 4.22
C VAL A 43 5.49 7.54 4.86
N LEU A 44 4.46 7.20 4.07
CA LEU A 44 3.17 6.78 4.62
C LEU A 44 3.23 5.40 5.29
N GLN A 45 4.07 4.49 4.79
CA GLN A 45 4.34 3.21 5.45
C GLN A 45 5.05 3.41 6.80
N GLU A 46 6.10 4.23 6.85
CA GLU A 46 6.79 4.58 8.09
C GLU A 46 5.88 5.33 9.08
N TRP A 47 5.04 6.25 8.58
CA TRP A 47 4.03 6.90 9.40
C TRP A 47 3.06 5.87 10.00
N PHE A 48 2.59 4.91 9.20
CA PHE A 48 1.64 3.89 9.66
C PHE A 48 2.27 2.98 10.73
N GLU A 49 3.54 2.62 10.59
CA GLU A 49 4.28 1.90 11.63
C GLU A 49 4.31 2.69 12.95
N ASN A 50 4.69 3.97 12.89
CA ASN A 50 4.72 4.84 14.06
C ASN A 50 3.32 5.01 14.67
N TRP A 51 2.30 5.08 13.83
CA TRP A 51 0.91 5.12 14.25
C TRP A 51 0.50 3.84 14.99
N MET A 52 0.86 2.65 14.49
CA MET A 52 0.61 1.39 15.19
C MET A 52 1.29 1.36 16.57
N ASN A 53 2.55 1.80 16.65
CA ASN A 53 3.28 1.90 17.91
C ASN A 53 2.59 2.85 18.91
N GLN A 54 2.15 4.03 18.47
CA GLN A 54 1.45 5.00 19.32
C GLN A 54 0.10 4.47 19.82
N ASN A 55 -0.59 3.68 19.00
CA ASN A 55 -1.86 3.05 19.36
C ASN A 55 -1.69 1.70 20.09
N LYS A 56 -0.45 1.29 20.39
CA LYS A 56 -0.10 0.04 21.09
C LYS A 56 -0.58 -1.22 20.36
N ILE A 57 -0.60 -1.17 19.03
CA ILE A 57 -0.90 -2.31 18.17
C ILE A 57 0.37 -3.15 18.05
N SER A 58 0.30 -4.42 18.45
CA SER A 58 1.44 -5.34 18.42
C SER A 58 1.67 -5.91 17.02
N PHE A 59 2.89 -5.78 16.51
CA PHE A 59 3.34 -6.35 15.24
C PHE A 59 4.82 -6.70 15.29
N SER A 60 5.29 -7.46 14.31
CA SER A 60 6.71 -7.67 14.01
C SER A 60 6.96 -7.44 12.52
N LYS A 61 8.24 -7.34 12.12
CA LYS A 61 8.65 -7.19 10.73
C LYS A 61 9.43 -8.41 10.26
N PRO A 62 9.42 -8.75 8.97
CA PRO A 62 10.30 -9.78 8.44
C PRO A 62 11.77 -9.41 8.63
N THR A 63 12.61 -10.43 8.83
CA THR A 63 14.07 -10.26 8.89
C THR A 63 14.63 -9.73 7.57
N ASN A 64 14.01 -10.14 6.44
CA ASN A 64 14.30 -9.61 5.12
C ASN A 64 13.19 -8.64 4.70
N THR A 65 13.44 -7.34 4.82
CA THR A 65 12.48 -6.28 4.45
C THR A 65 12.21 -6.17 2.96
N GLN A 66 12.93 -6.93 2.13
CA GLN A 66 12.65 -7.02 0.68
C GLN A 66 11.60 -8.08 0.34
N GLU A 67 11.13 -8.85 1.33
CA GLU A 67 10.09 -9.87 1.15
C GLU A 67 8.80 -9.49 1.86
N PRO A 68 7.63 -9.79 1.25
CA PRO A 68 6.34 -9.58 1.89
C PRO A 68 6.12 -10.54 3.08
N PRO A 69 5.32 -10.15 4.08
CA PRO A 69 4.62 -8.86 4.22
C PRO A 69 5.48 -7.74 4.83
N ASP A 70 5.04 -6.48 4.73
CA ASP A 70 5.65 -5.37 5.49
C ASP A 70 5.57 -5.60 7.02
N PHE A 71 4.45 -6.16 7.50
CA PHE A 71 4.20 -6.44 8.91
C PHE A 71 3.54 -7.79 9.14
N TYR A 72 3.95 -8.47 10.21
CA TYR A 72 3.22 -9.58 10.82
C TYR A 72 2.45 -9.04 12.04
N LEU A 73 1.13 -9.16 12.02
CA LEU A 73 0.27 -8.78 13.12
C LEU A 73 0.28 -9.86 14.21
N ALA A 74 -0.03 -9.48 15.45
CA ALA A 74 0.04 -10.39 16.60
C ALA A 74 -0.89 -11.61 16.52
N ASP A 75 -1.96 -11.54 15.72
CA ASP A 75 -2.88 -12.65 15.45
C ASP A 75 -2.44 -13.56 14.29
N GLY A 76 -1.24 -13.31 13.73
CA GLY A 76 -0.70 -14.02 12.58
C GLY A 76 -1.09 -13.40 11.23
N GLY A 77 -1.85 -12.30 11.21
CA GLY A 77 -2.20 -11.60 9.97
C GLY A 77 -0.98 -11.04 9.25
N HIS A 78 -0.95 -11.16 7.93
CA HIS A 78 0.06 -10.54 7.07
C HIS A 78 -0.48 -9.20 6.54
N LEU A 79 0.29 -8.13 6.70
CA LEU A 79 -0.14 -6.78 6.30
C LEU A 79 0.91 -6.11 5.40
N GLU A 80 0.45 -5.69 4.23
CA GLU A 80 1.16 -4.85 3.25
C GLU A 80 0.60 -3.43 3.28
N VAL A 81 1.46 -2.43 3.22
CA VAL A 81 1.05 -1.03 3.10
C VAL A 81 1.39 -0.52 1.71
N LYS A 82 0.38 0.03 1.03
CA LYS A 82 0.57 0.69 -0.26
C LYS A 82 0.06 2.11 -0.19
N ALA A 83 0.63 2.99 -1.00
CA ALA A 83 0.07 4.30 -1.20
C ALA A 83 0.18 4.75 -2.64
N PHE A 84 -0.72 5.64 -3.05
CA PHE A 84 -0.69 6.24 -4.38
C PHE A 84 -1.35 7.61 -4.39
N ASN A 85 -0.97 8.43 -5.36
CA ASN A 85 -1.62 9.71 -5.61
C ASN A 85 -3.05 9.45 -6.10
N PHE A 86 -4.04 9.87 -5.31
CA PHE A 86 -5.46 9.63 -5.53
C PHE A 86 -5.98 10.19 -6.86
N SER A 87 -5.37 11.27 -7.37
CA SER A 87 -5.74 11.85 -8.68
C SER A 87 -5.30 11.00 -9.89
N ALA A 88 -4.44 10.01 -9.67
CA ALA A 88 -3.96 9.09 -10.69
C ALA A 88 -4.49 7.68 -10.45
N ASN A 89 -4.29 6.78 -11.43
CA ASN A 89 -4.51 5.35 -11.23
C ASN A 89 -3.49 4.80 -10.21
N PRO A 90 -3.85 3.72 -9.46
CA PRO A 90 -2.91 3.06 -8.56
C PRO A 90 -1.63 2.63 -9.29
N GLY A 91 -0.53 3.31 -8.98
CA GLY A 91 0.76 3.15 -9.66
C GLY A 91 1.81 2.37 -8.87
N PHE A 92 1.42 1.73 -7.77
CA PHE A 92 2.31 0.85 -7.01
C PHE A 92 2.41 -0.54 -7.66
N ASP A 93 3.37 -1.32 -7.20
CA ASP A 93 3.52 -2.73 -7.55
C ASP A 93 2.82 -3.58 -6.49
N LEU A 94 2.05 -4.59 -6.91
CA LEU A 94 1.47 -5.57 -5.98
C LEU A 94 2.56 -6.54 -5.52
N ALA A 95 3.33 -7.07 -6.46
CA ALA A 95 4.51 -7.88 -6.20
C ALA A 95 5.38 -8.01 -7.46
N ASN A 96 6.63 -8.42 -7.29
CA ASN A 96 7.45 -8.91 -8.41
C ASN A 96 6.90 -10.25 -8.91
N PHE A 97 6.71 -10.40 -10.22
CA PHE A 97 6.00 -11.55 -10.81
C PHE A 97 6.70 -12.89 -10.51
N ASP A 98 7.98 -13.02 -10.85
CA ASP A 98 8.72 -14.28 -10.69
C ASP A 98 9.03 -14.60 -9.23
N ALA A 99 9.33 -13.59 -8.41
CA ALA A 99 9.56 -13.81 -6.98
C ALA A 99 8.26 -14.24 -6.27
N TYR A 100 7.15 -13.57 -6.56
CA TYR A 100 5.87 -13.86 -5.90
C TYR A 100 5.35 -15.23 -6.29
N THR A 101 5.29 -15.54 -7.59
CA THR A 101 4.82 -16.85 -8.08
C THR A 101 5.61 -18.02 -7.52
N ARG A 102 6.95 -17.91 -7.44
CA ARG A 102 7.79 -18.92 -6.79
C ARG A 102 7.50 -19.02 -5.30
N SER A 103 7.34 -17.89 -4.62
CA SER A 103 7.08 -17.89 -3.18
C SER A 103 5.74 -18.53 -2.81
N LEU A 104 4.71 -18.38 -3.64
CA LEU A 104 3.40 -18.97 -3.39
C LEU A 104 3.40 -20.50 -3.39
N LEU A 105 4.40 -21.14 -4.02
CA LEU A 105 4.55 -22.60 -3.97
C LEU A 105 4.93 -23.11 -2.57
N LEU A 106 5.56 -22.25 -1.76
CA LEU A 106 6.03 -22.58 -0.41
C LEU A 106 5.20 -21.85 0.67
N HIS A 107 4.68 -20.68 0.34
CA HIS A 107 4.01 -19.75 1.24
C HIS A 107 2.66 -19.29 0.64
N PRO A 108 1.69 -20.21 0.45
CA PRO A 108 0.40 -19.88 -0.16
C PRO A 108 -0.40 -18.86 0.66
N GLU A 109 -0.18 -18.77 1.97
CA GLU A 109 -0.78 -17.79 2.88
C GLU A 109 -0.50 -16.33 2.47
N ARG A 110 0.52 -16.08 1.64
CA ARG A 110 0.80 -14.74 1.08
C ARG A 110 -0.33 -14.23 0.18
N LEU A 111 -1.21 -15.10 -0.33
CA LEU A 111 -2.42 -14.68 -1.07
C LEU A 111 -3.48 -14.06 -0.15
N ASP A 112 -3.47 -14.44 1.13
CA ASP A 112 -4.42 -13.97 2.14
C ASP A 112 -3.92 -12.72 2.89
N ALA A 113 -2.77 -12.17 2.50
CA ALA A 113 -2.27 -10.92 3.08
C ALA A 113 -3.23 -9.75 2.82
N ASP A 114 -3.50 -8.98 3.88
CA ASP A 114 -4.23 -7.72 3.79
C ASP A 114 -3.33 -6.63 3.24
N HIS A 115 -3.87 -5.83 2.33
CA HIS A 115 -3.21 -4.65 1.79
C HIS A 115 -3.98 -3.43 2.26
N LEU A 116 -3.38 -2.66 3.18
CA LEU A 116 -3.87 -1.35 3.57
C LEU A 116 -3.35 -0.33 2.57
N VAL A 117 -4.25 0.19 1.74
CA VAL A 117 -3.92 1.11 0.65
C VAL A 117 -4.36 2.52 1.00
N PHE A 118 -3.42 3.47 1.04
CA PHE A 118 -3.69 4.90 1.22
C PHE A 118 -3.74 5.64 -0.12
N GLY A 119 -4.85 6.32 -0.39
CA GLY A 119 -4.95 7.31 -1.46
C GLY A 119 -4.61 8.69 -0.91
N TYR A 120 -3.52 9.30 -1.35
CA TYR A 120 -3.09 10.62 -0.88
C TYR A 120 -3.23 11.71 -1.95
N ALA A 121 -3.31 12.96 -1.52
CA ALA A 121 -3.21 14.14 -2.37
C ALA A 121 -2.12 15.07 -1.84
N LEU A 122 -1.44 15.77 -2.74
CA LEU A 122 -0.52 16.85 -2.40
C LEU A 122 -1.25 18.18 -2.58
N GLU A 123 -1.32 18.98 -1.52
CA GLU A 123 -2.04 20.26 -1.50
C GLU A 123 -1.13 21.34 -0.93
N GLY A 124 -0.57 22.18 -1.82
CA GLY A 124 0.51 23.10 -1.45
C GLY A 124 1.68 22.32 -0.84
N ASP A 125 2.02 22.65 0.40
CA ASP A 125 3.13 22.04 1.15
C ASP A 125 2.70 20.87 2.04
N SER A 126 1.46 20.38 1.87
CA SER A 126 0.87 19.34 2.71
C SER A 126 0.49 18.08 1.94
N VAL A 127 0.47 16.96 2.67
CA VAL A 127 -0.04 15.67 2.21
C VAL A 127 -1.36 15.42 2.92
N ARG A 128 -2.43 15.17 2.16
CA ARG A 128 -3.74 14.80 2.71
C ARG A 128 -4.07 13.36 2.42
N ILE A 129 -4.54 12.62 3.41
CA ILE A 129 -5.16 11.30 3.17
C ILE A 129 -6.55 11.55 2.60
N VAL A 130 -6.76 11.18 1.35
CA VAL A 130 -8.07 11.31 0.69
C VAL A 130 -8.97 10.16 1.10
N ASP A 131 -8.44 8.94 1.04
CA ASP A 131 -9.17 7.72 1.37
C ASP A 131 -8.20 6.58 1.71
N PHE A 132 -8.72 5.50 2.27
CA PHE A 132 -7.97 4.26 2.47
C PHE A 132 -8.87 3.03 2.27
N TRP A 133 -8.28 1.90 1.90
CA TRP A 133 -8.96 0.63 1.69
C TRP A 133 -8.15 -0.52 2.27
N VAL A 134 -8.84 -1.59 2.64
CA VAL A 134 -8.23 -2.88 2.96
C VAL A 134 -8.65 -3.86 1.87
N LYS A 135 -7.67 -4.49 1.23
CA LYS A 135 -7.88 -5.36 0.08
C LYS A 135 -7.00 -6.58 0.11
N LYS A 136 -7.48 -7.69 -0.43
CA LYS A 136 -6.63 -8.81 -0.83
C LYS A 136 -6.00 -8.53 -2.19
N ILE A 137 -4.87 -9.19 -2.47
CA ILE A 137 -4.15 -9.01 -3.74
C ILE A 137 -5.04 -9.29 -4.96
N TRP A 138 -5.90 -10.32 -4.87
CA TRP A 138 -6.81 -10.73 -5.94
C TRP A 138 -7.98 -9.75 -6.16
N GLU A 139 -8.32 -8.91 -5.18
CA GLU A 139 -9.31 -7.84 -5.35
C GLU A 139 -8.76 -6.64 -6.11
N MET A 140 -7.44 -6.48 -6.14
CA MET A 140 -6.75 -5.39 -6.84
C MET A 140 -6.12 -5.84 -8.16
N ALA A 141 -5.83 -7.13 -8.31
CA ALA A 141 -5.39 -7.71 -9.57
C ALA A 141 -6.53 -7.78 -10.59
N GLY A 142 -6.18 -7.97 -11.86
CA GLY A 142 -7.17 -8.15 -12.93
C GLY A 142 -6.50 -8.37 -14.27
N VAL A 143 -7.26 -8.74 -15.30
CA VAL A 143 -6.75 -9.00 -16.65
C VAL A 143 -6.26 -7.73 -17.33
N SER A 144 -5.30 -7.85 -18.25
CA SER A 144 -4.96 -6.78 -19.21
C SER A 144 -5.37 -7.19 -20.63
N ALA A 145 -5.23 -6.27 -21.59
CA ALA A 145 -5.57 -6.56 -22.98
C ALA A 145 -4.73 -7.69 -23.60
N VAL A 146 -3.54 -7.96 -23.04
CA VAL A 146 -2.56 -8.89 -23.61
C VAL A 146 -2.17 -10.05 -22.68
N ASN A 147 -2.47 -9.95 -21.38
CA ASN A 147 -2.10 -10.95 -20.39
C ASN A 147 -3.29 -11.24 -19.44
N ILE A 148 -3.35 -12.47 -18.94
CA ILE A 148 -4.33 -12.90 -17.91
C ILE A 148 -4.21 -12.14 -16.58
N LEU A 149 -3.11 -11.40 -16.40
CA LEU A 149 -2.90 -10.45 -15.32
C LEU A 149 -2.47 -9.10 -15.87
N ASN A 150 -2.70 -8.05 -15.10
CA ASN A 150 -2.19 -6.73 -15.37
C ASN A 150 -0.73 -6.69 -14.91
N LEU A 151 0.18 -6.62 -15.87
CA LEU A 151 1.61 -6.78 -15.65
C LEU A 151 2.36 -5.57 -16.17
N GLN A 152 3.40 -5.18 -15.47
CA GLN A 152 4.47 -4.36 -16.04
C GLN A 152 5.41 -5.29 -16.81
N VAL A 153 5.53 -5.10 -18.12
CA VAL A 153 6.41 -5.87 -18.99
C VAL A 153 7.55 -4.97 -19.47
N LYS A 154 8.80 -5.42 -19.33
CA LYS A 154 10.00 -4.72 -19.84
C LYS A 154 10.70 -5.65 -20.82
N GLN A 155 10.95 -5.18 -22.05
CA GLN A 155 11.62 -5.97 -23.10
C GLN A 155 10.97 -7.35 -23.32
N GLY A 156 9.64 -7.43 -23.24
CA GLY A 156 8.89 -8.68 -23.40
C GLY A 156 8.84 -9.58 -22.16
N VAL A 157 9.52 -9.22 -21.06
CA VAL A 157 9.55 -10.01 -19.82
C VAL A 157 8.65 -9.39 -18.76
N PRO A 158 7.70 -10.13 -18.16
CA PRO A 158 6.96 -9.69 -16.99
C PRO A 158 7.89 -9.37 -15.81
N VAL A 159 7.71 -8.18 -15.23
CA VAL A 159 8.52 -7.72 -14.08
C VAL A 159 7.67 -7.71 -12.83
N ASN A 160 6.56 -6.95 -12.83
CA ASN A 160 5.72 -6.78 -11.66
C ASN A 160 4.24 -7.01 -11.99
N ILE A 161 3.50 -7.51 -11.01
CA ILE A 161 2.05 -7.53 -11.00
C ILE A 161 1.57 -6.13 -10.63
N ARG A 162 0.70 -5.55 -11.46
CA ARG A 162 0.19 -4.18 -11.30
C ARG A 162 -1.30 -4.19 -10.94
N PRO A 163 -1.74 -3.32 -10.02
CA PRO A 163 -3.16 -3.24 -9.69
C PRO A 163 -3.98 -2.69 -10.87
N LYS A 164 -5.25 -3.07 -10.93
CA LYS A 164 -6.30 -2.33 -11.64
C LYS A 164 -6.90 -1.29 -10.71
N ASP A 165 -7.50 -0.25 -11.28
CA ASP A 165 -8.23 0.71 -10.47
C ASP A 165 -9.54 0.09 -9.98
N TRP A 166 -9.56 -0.35 -8.72
CA TRP A 166 -10.74 -0.93 -8.08
C TRP A 166 -11.76 0.14 -7.64
N ARG A 167 -11.40 1.42 -7.68
CA ARG A 167 -12.30 2.53 -7.30
C ARG A 167 -13.32 2.79 -8.41
N THR A 168 -12.89 2.63 -9.66
CA THR A 168 -13.79 2.68 -10.80
C THR A 168 -14.55 1.35 -10.86
N ARG A 169 -15.76 1.31 -10.28
CA ARG A 169 -16.72 0.26 -10.68
C ARG A 169 -16.87 0.38 -12.20
N SER A 170 -16.47 -0.67 -12.91
CA SER A 170 -16.72 -0.82 -14.33
C SER A 170 -18.21 -0.60 -14.59
N GLY A 171 -18.54 0.54 -15.19
CA GLY A 171 -19.77 0.67 -15.95
C GLY A 171 -19.78 -0.46 -16.99
N SER A 172 -20.88 -1.22 -16.97
CA SER A 172 -21.38 -2.03 -18.07
C SER A 172 -20.33 -2.86 -18.83
N ILE A 173 -20.22 -4.14 -18.48
CA ILE A 173 -19.94 -5.17 -19.48
C ILE A 173 -21.00 -4.96 -20.58
N LYS A 174 -20.56 -4.50 -21.75
CA LYS A 174 -21.33 -4.60 -22.99
C LYS A 174 -20.96 -5.91 -23.68
#